data_AF-A0A8C0CNN3-F1
#
_entry.id   AF-A0A8C0CNN3-F1
#
_cell.length_a   1.000
_cell.length_b   1.000
_cell.length_c   1.000
_cell.angle_alpha   90.00
_cell.angle_beta   90.00
_cell.angle_gamma   90.00
#
_symmetry.space_group_name_H-M   'P 1'
#
loop_
_entity.id
_entity.type
_entity.pdbx_description
1 polymer ?
#
loop_
_entity_poly.entity_id
_entity_poly.type
_entity_poly.pdbx_seq_one_letter_code
_entity_poly.pdbx_strand_id
1 'polypeptide(L)'
;QKQGWKEILIIEWHHKTIEGLLQSLVDIHDDIRIQAIITCATAALERPRIAISQGDSDKETVKAPSIQDLPEVLQPPLKAALCDKNANVRMAAAVCQYAIQSHNLLAREIMQAALLKGNSVDSWAAAQCLALEGAATYSVIKRILHQLFNKKNEDTEQQSCMLLSHLSGKTTLIHTMLAVELNSHQWKDRIVACRALSQSGGNVSVDMKHKLIQLMLSDWNKKVRQAAAQALGQMSLGKEVHDTIRVKLGQGNFQERVEALSLICGLKLMTAKLLPSFLNSFSDDFMAVRQAACLAAGALQIHDNMVLECLLNLIQRDPCWKIKAFAIRALGQIGHVSPQLTDLLLWAIHYEESPGVRLEACRSILALKLQGDRVRDTFLDVLLLENHDAVLKEIHHAMKILNLENEGNQEMLQEIKNRIQTLSQKELLIQKIFKIETVIGKVKEEAKRVYMQPKQGQKPLKFHTFLQETFQACEAPHTKSLVTESSPGPKHKKQRSFITCQRSTHCPGKKDCDGTIWI
;
A
#
# COMPACT_ATOMS: atom_id res chain seq x y z
N GLN A 1 -34.23 -13.42 -6.78
CA GLN A 1 -34.97 -14.02 -5.64
C GLN A 1 -35.50 -12.99 -4.61
N LYS A 2 -35.61 -11.68 -4.92
CA LYS A 2 -36.39 -10.73 -4.07
C LYS A 2 -37.93 -10.84 -4.24
N GLN A 3 -38.41 -11.86 -4.97
CA GLN A 3 -39.80 -11.95 -5.44
C GLN A 3 -40.66 -13.01 -4.75
N GLY A 4 -40.06 -14.01 -4.09
CA GLY A 4 -40.80 -15.14 -3.51
C GLY A 4 -41.79 -14.80 -2.38
N TRP A 5 -41.75 -13.58 -1.83
CA TRP A 5 -42.67 -13.10 -0.80
C TRP A 5 -43.36 -11.76 -1.15
N LYS A 6 -42.89 -11.03 -2.16
CA LYS A 6 -43.51 -9.75 -2.59
C LYS A 6 -44.64 -9.93 -3.60
N GLU A 7 -44.63 -11.00 -4.38
CA GLU A 7 -45.61 -11.22 -5.46
C GLU A 7 -46.79 -12.12 -5.05
N ILE A 8 -46.76 -12.73 -3.86
CA ILE A 8 -47.85 -13.62 -3.39
C ILE A 8 -48.78 -12.92 -2.40
N LEU A 9 -48.37 -11.81 -1.78
CA LEU A 9 -49.09 -11.22 -0.63
C LEU A 9 -49.15 -9.68 -0.65
N ILE A 10 -49.96 -9.14 -1.56
CA ILE A 10 -50.61 -7.84 -1.33
C ILE A 10 -51.80 -8.10 -0.39
N ILE A 11 -51.53 -8.24 0.91
CA ILE A 11 -52.57 -8.35 1.93
C ILE A 11 -52.99 -6.94 2.34
N GLU A 12 -54.05 -6.44 1.71
CA GLU A 12 -54.72 -5.21 2.14
C GLU A 12 -55.52 -5.50 3.41
N TRP A 13 -54.85 -5.44 4.58
CA TRP A 13 -55.51 -5.58 5.89
C TRP A 13 -56.64 -4.57 6.07
N HIS A 14 -56.54 -3.41 5.41
CA HIS A 14 -57.56 -2.37 5.28
C HIS A 14 -58.93 -2.85 4.79
N HIS A 15 -59.02 -4.00 4.10
CA HIS A 15 -60.26 -4.51 3.51
C HIS A 15 -60.84 -5.76 4.20
N LYS A 16 -60.23 -6.28 5.27
CA LYS A 16 -60.76 -7.44 6.01
C LYS A 16 -61.52 -7.02 7.27
N THR A 17 -62.70 -7.61 7.47
CA THR A 17 -63.48 -7.46 8.71
C THR A 17 -62.94 -8.37 9.82
N ILE A 18 -63.24 -8.03 11.08
CA ILE A 18 -62.81 -8.82 12.25
C ILE A 18 -63.50 -10.20 12.22
N GLU A 19 -64.77 -10.24 11.83
CA GLU A 19 -65.59 -11.43 11.70
C GLU A 19 -65.05 -12.36 10.61
N GLY A 20 -64.64 -11.80 9.46
CA GLY A 20 -64.02 -12.57 8.38
C GLY A 20 -62.67 -13.15 8.77
N LEU A 21 -61.87 -12.41 9.56
CA LEU A 21 -60.63 -12.93 10.14
C LEU A 21 -60.88 -14.04 11.17
N LEU A 22 -61.88 -13.90 12.06
CA LEU A 22 -62.26 -14.94 13.01
C LEU A 22 -62.68 -16.24 12.33
N GLN A 23 -63.49 -16.15 11.27
CA GLN A 23 -63.89 -17.32 10.48
C GLN A 23 -62.68 -17.94 9.76
N SER A 24 -61.83 -17.12 9.15
CA SER A 24 -60.62 -17.60 8.45
C SER A 24 -59.59 -18.24 9.38
N LEU A 25 -59.52 -17.85 10.66
CA LEU A 25 -58.62 -18.42 11.66
C LEU A 25 -59.02 -19.84 12.12
N VAL A 26 -60.25 -20.27 11.86
CA VAL A 26 -60.78 -21.61 12.23
C VAL A 26 -61.10 -22.44 10.97
N ASP A 27 -60.68 -21.98 9.80
CA ASP A 27 -60.96 -22.63 8.52
C ASP A 27 -60.27 -24.02 8.39
N ILE A 28 -60.90 -24.92 7.63
CA ILE A 28 -60.41 -26.28 7.38
C ILE A 28 -59.07 -26.23 6.60
N HIS A 29 -58.89 -25.25 5.72
CA HIS A 29 -57.70 -25.12 4.88
C HIS A 29 -56.57 -24.39 5.61
N ASP A 30 -55.43 -25.08 5.74
CA ASP A 30 -54.25 -24.57 6.45
C ASP A 30 -53.73 -23.25 5.86
N ASP A 31 -53.79 -23.09 4.54
CA ASP A 31 -53.41 -21.86 3.85
C ASP A 31 -54.29 -20.68 4.25
N ILE A 32 -55.61 -20.88 4.39
CA ILE A 32 -56.55 -19.82 4.80
C ILE A 32 -56.26 -19.39 6.25
N ARG A 33 -55.96 -20.34 7.15
CA ARG A 33 -55.53 -20.03 8.52
C ARG A 33 -54.21 -19.24 8.53
N ILE A 34 -53.21 -19.65 7.76
CA ILE A 34 -51.93 -18.92 7.61
C ILE A 34 -52.17 -17.50 7.08
N GLN A 35 -53.00 -17.33 6.05
CA GLN A 35 -53.35 -16.04 5.48
C GLN A 35 -54.00 -15.09 6.50
N ALA A 36 -54.93 -15.60 7.31
CA ALA A 36 -55.56 -14.83 8.37
C ALA A 36 -54.55 -14.38 9.44
N ILE A 37 -53.65 -15.28 9.87
CA ILE A 37 -52.60 -14.98 10.85
C ILE A 37 -51.62 -13.93 10.31
N ILE A 38 -51.15 -14.06 9.06
CA ILE A 38 -50.24 -13.09 8.45
C ILE A 38 -50.94 -11.72 8.35
N THR A 39 -52.24 -11.68 8.01
CA THR A 39 -53.01 -10.41 7.98
C THR A 39 -53.04 -9.73 9.34
N CYS A 40 -53.22 -10.49 10.43
CA CYS A 40 -53.15 -9.96 11.79
C CYS A 40 -51.74 -9.43 12.13
N ALA A 41 -50.69 -10.14 11.70
CA ALA A 41 -49.31 -9.74 11.94
C ALA A 41 -48.92 -8.45 11.18
N THR A 42 -49.34 -8.29 9.92
CA THR A 42 -49.10 -7.07 9.14
C THR A 42 -49.87 -5.88 9.71
N ALA A 43 -51.14 -6.07 10.09
CA ALA A 43 -51.93 -5.03 10.74
C ALA A 43 -51.32 -4.56 12.07
N ALA A 44 -50.72 -5.46 12.85
CA ALA A 44 -50.02 -5.12 14.08
C ALA A 44 -48.70 -4.35 13.86
N LEU A 45 -48.06 -4.49 12.69
CA LEU A 45 -46.80 -3.82 12.34
C LEU A 45 -47.01 -2.45 11.68
N GLU A 46 -48.08 -2.26 10.92
CA GLU A 46 -48.36 -1.01 10.20
C GLU A 46 -49.10 0.05 11.06
N ARG A 47 -49.65 -0.34 12.22
CA ARG A 47 -50.27 0.60 13.16
C ARG A 47 -49.21 1.44 13.89
N PRO A 48 -49.35 2.78 13.97
CA PRO A 48 -48.36 3.64 14.58
C PRO A 48 -48.29 3.43 16.10
N ARG A 49 -47.16 2.89 16.57
CA ARG A 49 -46.83 2.79 17.99
C ARG A 49 -46.19 4.10 18.47
N ILE A 50 -46.76 4.71 19.52
CA ILE A 50 -46.15 5.88 20.16
C ILE A 50 -44.88 5.42 20.88
N ALA A 51 -43.72 5.80 20.36
CA ALA A 51 -42.44 5.49 20.99
C ALA A 51 -42.27 6.32 22.27
N ILE A 52 -42.29 5.64 23.43
CA ILE A 52 -41.80 6.24 24.68
C ILE A 52 -40.28 6.25 24.58
N SER A 53 -39.71 7.40 24.19
CA SER A 53 -38.28 7.65 24.29
C SER A 53 -37.90 7.72 25.78
N GLN A 54 -37.21 6.70 26.29
CA GLN A 54 -36.46 6.85 27.54
C GLN A 54 -35.22 7.70 27.27
N GLY A 55 -35.37 9.00 27.47
CA GLY A 55 -34.32 10.01 27.36
C GLY A 55 -34.75 11.27 28.11
N ASP A 56 -34.04 11.55 29.20
CA ASP A 56 -34.13 12.71 30.09
C ASP A 56 -35.42 12.91 30.93
N SER A 57 -35.24 13.60 32.05
CA SER A 57 -36.12 13.53 33.22
C SER A 57 -37.16 14.65 33.33
N ASP A 58 -38.09 14.45 34.28
CA ASP A 58 -38.85 15.49 34.97
C ASP A 58 -39.74 16.41 34.11
N LYS A 59 -40.88 15.85 33.68
CA LYS A 59 -42.18 16.54 33.72
C LYS A 59 -43.34 15.55 33.77
N GLU A 60 -44.42 15.96 34.43
CA GLU A 60 -45.59 15.13 34.70
C GLU A 60 -46.23 14.60 33.41
N THR A 61 -46.04 13.32 33.13
CA THR A 61 -46.65 12.67 31.96
C THR A 61 -48.09 12.25 32.26
N VAL A 62 -49.04 13.00 31.71
CA VAL A 62 -50.42 12.53 31.51
C VAL A 62 -50.36 11.19 30.75
N LYS A 63 -50.87 10.11 31.35
CA LYS A 63 -50.92 8.79 30.71
C LYS A 63 -51.80 8.86 29.46
N ALA A 64 -51.17 8.90 28.28
CA ALA A 64 -51.84 8.57 27.03
C ALA A 64 -52.30 7.09 27.09
N PRO A 65 -53.52 6.76 26.63
CA PRO A 65 -54.01 5.39 26.67
C PRO A 65 -53.21 4.50 25.72
N SER A 66 -52.82 3.31 26.20
CA SER A 66 -52.13 2.31 25.40
C SER A 66 -53.08 1.78 24.32
N ILE A 67 -52.90 2.22 23.07
CA ILE A 67 -53.60 1.67 21.92
C ILE A 67 -53.16 0.21 21.77
N GLN A 68 -54.10 -0.74 21.93
CA GLN A 68 -53.82 -2.16 21.74
C GLN A 68 -53.53 -2.44 20.26
N ASP A 69 -52.41 -3.12 19.96
CA ASP A 69 -51.98 -3.38 18.59
C ASP A 69 -53.05 -4.09 17.74
N LEU A 70 -53.82 -4.99 18.35
CA LEU A 70 -54.86 -5.81 17.70
C LEU A 70 -56.10 -5.93 18.60
N PRO A 71 -57.35 -5.93 18.06
CA PRO A 71 -58.57 -6.15 18.83
C PRO A 71 -58.52 -7.40 19.72
N GLU A 72 -58.96 -7.28 20.98
CA GLU A 72 -58.89 -8.36 21.98
C GLU A 72 -59.52 -9.67 21.52
N VAL A 73 -60.61 -9.59 20.75
CA VAL A 73 -61.38 -10.74 20.22
C VAL A 73 -60.53 -11.67 19.33
N LEU A 74 -59.49 -11.14 18.67
CA LEU A 74 -58.59 -11.93 17.82
C LEU A 74 -57.49 -12.66 18.63
N GLN A 75 -57.24 -12.27 19.90
CA GLN A 75 -56.16 -12.87 20.68
C GLN A 75 -56.39 -14.35 21.06
N PRO A 76 -57.58 -14.81 21.50
CA PRO A 76 -57.77 -16.22 21.85
C PRO A 76 -57.58 -17.17 20.65
N PRO A 77 -58.13 -16.92 19.44
CA PRO A 77 -57.85 -17.74 18.26
C PRO A 77 -56.37 -17.75 17.86
N LEU A 78 -55.68 -16.59 17.91
CA LEU A 78 -54.25 -16.50 17.63
C LEU A 78 -53.37 -17.23 18.66
N LYS A 79 -53.83 -17.37 19.91
CA LYS A 79 -53.18 -18.21 20.93
C LYS A 79 -53.47 -19.69 20.70
N ALA A 80 -54.70 -20.06 20.31
CA ALA A 80 -55.07 -21.44 19.97
C ALA A 80 -54.28 -21.97 18.76
N ALA A 81 -54.02 -21.12 17.76
CA ALA A 81 -53.23 -21.47 16.57
C ALA A 81 -51.77 -21.87 16.86
N LEU A 82 -51.22 -21.54 18.04
CA LEU A 82 -49.91 -22.04 18.48
C LEU A 82 -49.91 -23.57 18.71
N CYS A 83 -51.08 -24.15 18.95
CA CYS A 83 -51.28 -25.59 19.16
C CYS A 83 -51.91 -26.29 17.94
N ASP A 84 -51.94 -25.64 16.77
CA ASP A 84 -52.45 -26.22 15.52
C ASP A 84 -51.69 -27.50 15.14
N LYS A 85 -52.33 -28.42 14.40
CA LYS A 85 -51.72 -29.66 13.91
C LYS A 85 -50.61 -29.39 12.89
N ASN A 86 -50.78 -28.40 12.02
CA ASN A 86 -49.81 -28.05 10.99
C ASN A 86 -48.69 -27.16 11.55
N ALA A 87 -47.44 -27.54 11.29
CA ALA A 87 -46.25 -26.81 11.73
C ALA A 87 -46.14 -25.38 11.15
N ASN A 88 -46.61 -25.17 9.92
CA ASN A 88 -46.60 -23.87 9.26
C ASN A 88 -47.59 -22.89 9.91
N VAL A 89 -48.76 -23.39 10.33
CA VAL A 89 -49.76 -22.61 11.07
C VAL A 89 -49.21 -22.22 12.44
N ARG A 90 -48.61 -23.17 13.18
CA ARG A 90 -47.92 -22.89 14.46
C ARG A 90 -46.80 -21.85 14.30
N MET A 91 -46.02 -21.92 13.23
CA MET A 91 -44.95 -20.97 12.95
C MET A 91 -45.48 -19.58 12.62
N ALA A 92 -46.50 -19.47 11.75
CA ALA A 92 -47.16 -18.20 11.47
C ALA A 92 -47.76 -17.59 12.74
N ALA A 93 -48.42 -18.39 13.57
CA ALA A 93 -48.97 -17.96 14.86
C ALA A 93 -47.87 -17.44 15.79
N ALA A 94 -46.74 -18.15 15.90
CA ALA A 94 -45.60 -17.71 16.70
C ALA A 94 -45.02 -16.38 16.19
N VAL A 95 -44.81 -16.21 14.87
CA VAL A 95 -44.36 -14.93 14.29
C VAL A 95 -45.34 -13.80 14.63
N CYS A 96 -46.65 -14.06 14.54
CA CYS A 96 -47.68 -13.08 14.90
C CYS A 96 -47.62 -12.66 16.38
N GLN A 97 -47.34 -13.59 17.31
CA GLN A 97 -47.16 -13.25 18.73
C GLN A 97 -45.93 -12.35 18.96
N TYR A 98 -44.84 -12.56 18.21
CA TYR A 98 -43.66 -11.66 18.25
C TYR A 98 -43.95 -10.29 17.63
N ALA A 99 -44.72 -10.22 16.55
CA ALA A 99 -45.16 -8.95 15.95
C ALA A 99 -46.00 -8.11 16.93
N ILE A 100 -46.88 -8.77 17.71
CA ILE A 100 -47.75 -8.16 18.74
C ILE A 100 -47.02 -7.96 20.09
N GLN A 101 -45.74 -8.37 20.21
CA GLN A 101 -44.95 -8.27 21.45
C GLN A 101 -45.62 -8.91 22.69
N SER A 102 -46.39 -9.99 22.49
CA SER A 102 -47.19 -10.60 23.57
C SER A 102 -46.39 -11.46 24.58
N HIS A 103 -45.08 -11.63 24.35
CA HIS A 103 -44.15 -12.40 25.18
C HIS A 103 -44.62 -13.83 25.57
N ASN A 104 -45.36 -14.49 24.68
CA ASN A 104 -45.92 -15.82 24.92
C ASN A 104 -44.82 -16.92 24.96
N LEU A 105 -44.76 -17.69 26.06
CA LEU A 105 -43.80 -18.77 26.26
C LEU A 105 -43.87 -19.86 25.18
N LEU A 106 -45.08 -20.29 24.77
CA LEU A 106 -45.25 -21.32 23.73
C LEU A 106 -44.73 -20.83 22.37
N ALA A 107 -44.92 -19.54 22.06
CA ALA A 107 -44.35 -18.95 20.85
C ALA A 107 -42.81 -18.94 20.90
N ARG A 108 -42.20 -18.66 22.07
CA ARG A 108 -40.75 -18.74 22.27
C ARG A 108 -40.22 -20.17 22.12
N GLU A 109 -40.91 -21.17 22.65
CA GLU A 109 -40.56 -22.59 22.48
C GLU A 109 -40.61 -23.02 21.01
N ILE A 110 -41.66 -22.63 20.27
CA ILE A 110 -41.78 -22.85 18.83
C ILE A 110 -40.59 -22.21 18.08
N MET A 111 -40.23 -20.96 18.40
CA MET A 111 -39.07 -20.29 17.80
C MET A 111 -37.76 -21.01 18.13
N GLN A 112 -37.54 -21.44 19.37
CA GLN A 112 -36.33 -22.18 19.75
C GLN A 112 -36.23 -23.54 19.03
N ALA A 113 -37.35 -24.25 18.87
CA ALA A 113 -37.41 -25.48 18.09
C ALA A 113 -37.13 -25.24 16.60
N ALA A 114 -37.74 -24.20 16.00
CA ALA A 114 -37.53 -23.82 14.61
C ALA A 114 -36.10 -23.31 14.32
N LEU A 115 -35.45 -22.65 15.29
CA LEU A 115 -34.06 -22.23 15.18
C LEU A 115 -33.09 -23.41 15.07
N LEU A 116 -33.38 -24.52 15.75
CA LEU A 116 -32.52 -25.71 15.82
C LEU A 116 -32.86 -26.77 14.76
N LYS A 117 -34.14 -26.94 14.40
CA LYS A 117 -34.65 -28.04 13.55
C LYS A 117 -35.44 -27.58 12.33
N GLY A 118 -35.76 -26.28 12.21
CA GLY A 118 -36.51 -25.73 11.09
C GLY A 118 -35.69 -25.62 9.81
N ASN A 119 -36.38 -25.35 8.69
CA ASN A 119 -35.73 -25.14 7.40
C ASN A 119 -34.94 -23.80 7.36
N SER A 120 -34.29 -23.47 6.22
CA SER A 120 -33.47 -22.24 6.09
C SER A 120 -34.27 -20.94 6.32
N VAL A 121 -35.56 -20.92 5.98
CA VAL A 121 -36.46 -19.77 6.15
C VAL A 121 -36.96 -19.72 7.60
N ASP A 122 -37.44 -20.83 8.13
CA ASP A 122 -37.97 -20.95 9.50
C ASP A 122 -36.92 -20.58 10.55
N SER A 123 -35.71 -21.14 10.41
CA SER A 123 -34.59 -20.84 11.31
C SER A 123 -34.14 -19.37 11.21
N TRP A 124 -34.33 -18.72 10.05
CA TRP A 124 -34.07 -17.29 9.89
C TRP A 124 -35.17 -16.45 10.54
N ALA A 125 -36.45 -16.80 10.36
CA ALA A 125 -37.59 -16.16 11.02
C ALA A 125 -37.47 -16.23 12.55
N ALA A 126 -37.16 -17.42 13.07
CA ALA A 126 -36.92 -17.64 14.49
C ALA A 126 -35.75 -16.82 15.02
N ALA A 127 -34.61 -16.77 14.31
CA ALA A 127 -33.46 -15.97 14.72
C ALA A 127 -33.79 -14.46 14.77
N GLN A 128 -34.54 -13.93 13.80
CA GLN A 128 -35.00 -12.54 13.81
C GLN A 128 -35.92 -12.25 15.01
N CYS A 129 -36.94 -13.09 15.24
CA CYS A 129 -37.90 -12.91 16.33
C CYS A 129 -37.23 -12.96 17.70
N LEU A 130 -36.38 -13.96 17.94
CA LEU A 130 -35.63 -14.11 19.19
C LEU A 130 -34.62 -12.96 19.39
N ALA A 131 -34.00 -12.46 18.32
CA ALA A 131 -33.08 -11.33 18.39
C ALA A 131 -33.80 -10.01 18.71
N LEU A 132 -34.99 -9.77 18.17
CA LEU A 132 -35.81 -8.59 18.46
C LEU A 132 -36.38 -8.60 19.89
N GLU A 133 -36.67 -9.78 20.45
CA GLU A 133 -36.94 -9.95 21.88
C GLU A 133 -35.66 -9.78 22.75
N GLY A 134 -34.49 -9.79 22.13
CA GLY A 134 -33.21 -9.54 22.78
C GLY A 134 -32.50 -10.78 23.32
N ALA A 135 -32.85 -11.97 22.86
CA ALA A 135 -32.23 -13.23 23.26
C ALA A 135 -30.83 -13.39 22.63
N ALA A 136 -29.81 -12.87 23.32
CA ALA A 136 -28.41 -12.84 22.89
C ALA A 136 -27.68 -14.21 23.03
N THR A 137 -28.29 -15.31 22.60
CA THR A 137 -27.74 -16.67 22.74
C THR A 137 -26.84 -17.06 21.56
N TYR A 138 -25.93 -18.02 21.79
CA TYR A 138 -25.01 -18.53 20.75
C TYR A 138 -25.75 -19.05 19.51
N SER A 139 -26.88 -19.76 19.66
CA SER A 139 -27.64 -20.29 18.53
C SER A 139 -28.25 -19.19 17.65
N VAL A 140 -28.80 -18.14 18.27
CA VAL A 140 -29.35 -16.96 17.57
C VAL A 140 -28.24 -16.23 16.81
N ILE A 141 -27.15 -15.88 17.49
CA ILE A 141 -26.02 -15.13 16.91
C ILE A 141 -25.35 -15.94 15.79
N LYS A 142 -25.11 -17.25 16.00
CA LYS A 142 -24.58 -18.15 14.98
C LYS A 142 -25.48 -18.19 13.74
N ARG A 143 -26.81 -18.25 13.91
CA ARG A 143 -27.75 -18.28 12.78
C ARG A 143 -27.78 -16.95 12.02
N ILE A 144 -27.63 -15.82 12.71
CA ILE A 144 -27.53 -14.49 12.08
C ILE A 144 -26.22 -14.36 11.30
N LEU A 145 -25.07 -14.69 11.89
CA LEU A 145 -23.78 -14.66 11.20
C LEU A 145 -23.76 -15.63 10.01
N HIS A 146 -24.32 -16.84 10.16
CA HIS A 146 -24.49 -17.76 9.03
C HIS A 146 -25.33 -17.17 7.89
N GLN A 147 -26.35 -16.35 8.18
CA GLN A 147 -27.13 -15.65 7.16
C GLN A 147 -26.27 -14.59 6.45
N LEU A 148 -25.59 -13.76 7.25
CA LEU A 148 -24.75 -12.63 6.85
C LEU A 148 -23.64 -13.04 5.86
N PHE A 149 -22.91 -14.12 6.14
CA PHE A 149 -21.80 -14.56 5.28
C PHE A 149 -22.26 -15.41 4.06
N ASN A 150 -23.32 -16.20 4.19
CA ASN A 150 -23.74 -17.11 3.11
C ASN A 150 -24.76 -16.52 2.13
N LYS A 151 -25.63 -15.59 2.54
CA LYS A 151 -26.66 -15.00 1.64
C LYS A 151 -26.29 -13.57 1.24
N LYS A 152 -25.67 -13.45 0.07
CA LYS A 152 -25.12 -12.21 -0.52
C LYS A 152 -26.22 -11.32 -1.11
N ASN A 153 -27.10 -10.78 -0.26
CA ASN A 153 -28.07 -9.73 -0.59
C ASN A 153 -27.88 -8.55 0.37
N GLU A 154 -27.93 -7.33 -0.16
CA GLU A 154 -27.67 -6.09 0.59
C GLU A 154 -28.67 -5.88 1.74
N ASP A 155 -29.97 -6.10 1.51
CA ASP A 155 -30.98 -6.03 2.57
C ASP A 155 -30.72 -7.05 3.68
N THR A 156 -30.18 -8.22 3.33
CA THR A 156 -29.87 -9.29 4.29
C THR A 156 -28.64 -8.94 5.13
N GLU A 157 -27.62 -8.32 4.52
CA GLU A 157 -26.45 -7.77 5.22
C GLU A 157 -26.90 -6.69 6.21
N GLN A 158 -27.65 -5.69 5.74
CA GLN A 158 -28.17 -4.60 6.57
C GLN A 158 -29.04 -5.12 7.72
N GLN A 159 -30.00 -6.01 7.44
CA GLN A 159 -30.88 -6.58 8.46
C GLN A 159 -30.09 -7.38 9.50
N SER A 160 -29.10 -8.18 9.08
CA SER A 160 -28.28 -8.95 10.00
C SER A 160 -27.45 -8.03 10.90
N CYS A 161 -26.84 -6.97 10.35
CA CYS A 161 -26.10 -5.98 11.13
C CYS A 161 -26.99 -5.21 12.11
N MET A 162 -28.22 -4.83 11.75
CA MET A 162 -29.18 -4.20 12.68
C MET A 162 -29.51 -5.13 13.86
N LEU A 163 -29.73 -6.42 13.62
CA LEU A 163 -29.99 -7.39 14.69
C LEU A 163 -28.77 -7.62 15.59
N LEU A 164 -27.56 -7.67 15.01
CA LEU A 164 -26.32 -7.77 15.78
C LEU A 164 -26.07 -6.51 16.62
N SER A 165 -26.38 -5.32 16.10
CA SER A 165 -26.32 -4.04 16.82
C SER A 165 -27.31 -4.00 18.00
N HIS A 166 -28.53 -4.49 17.82
CA HIS A 166 -29.49 -4.61 18.92
C HIS A 166 -29.03 -5.57 20.04
N LEU A 167 -28.28 -6.62 19.68
CA LEU A 167 -27.80 -7.64 20.63
C LEU A 167 -26.43 -7.33 21.27
N SER A 168 -25.63 -6.43 20.70
CA SER A 168 -24.24 -6.17 21.14
C SER A 168 -24.13 -5.64 22.57
N GLY A 169 -25.06 -4.76 22.98
CA GLY A 169 -25.13 -4.24 24.35
C GLY A 169 -25.39 -5.32 25.41
N LYS A 170 -25.78 -6.53 25.00
CA LYS A 170 -26.09 -7.67 25.88
C LYS A 170 -25.01 -8.76 25.89
N THR A 171 -24.05 -8.75 24.94
CA THR A 171 -23.04 -9.81 24.86
C THR A 171 -21.78 -9.43 24.06
N THR A 172 -20.62 -9.90 24.53
CA THR A 172 -19.34 -9.81 23.81
C THR A 172 -19.16 -10.92 22.75
N LEU A 173 -20.04 -11.93 22.72
CA LEU A 173 -19.96 -13.07 21.81
C LEU A 173 -20.02 -12.68 20.32
N ILE A 174 -20.71 -11.59 19.99
CA ILE A 174 -20.75 -11.05 18.63
C ILE A 174 -19.36 -10.61 18.17
N HIS A 175 -18.64 -9.89 19.03
CA HIS A 175 -17.28 -9.44 18.76
C HIS A 175 -16.30 -10.60 18.61
N THR A 176 -16.37 -11.62 19.48
CA THR A 176 -15.47 -12.79 19.38
C THR A 176 -15.73 -13.63 18.14
N MET A 177 -17.00 -13.84 17.75
CA MET A 177 -17.33 -14.56 16.52
C MET A 177 -16.91 -13.78 15.26
N LEU A 178 -17.14 -12.46 15.22
CA LEU A 178 -16.70 -11.61 14.10
C LEU A 178 -15.17 -11.47 14.03
N ALA A 179 -14.44 -11.59 15.14
CA ALA A 179 -12.98 -11.60 15.15
C ALA A 179 -12.37 -12.84 14.46
N VAL A 180 -13.08 -13.98 14.46
CA VAL A 180 -12.69 -15.15 13.65
C VAL A 180 -12.77 -14.81 12.16
N GLU A 181 -13.86 -14.15 11.75
CA GLU A 181 -14.12 -13.79 10.35
C GLU A 181 -13.18 -12.70 9.80
N LEU A 182 -12.66 -11.81 10.66
CA LEU A 182 -11.54 -10.91 10.32
C LEU A 182 -10.26 -11.66 9.90
N ASN A 183 -10.14 -12.96 10.21
CA ASN A 183 -9.05 -13.84 9.81
C ASN A 183 -9.43 -14.82 8.69
N SER A 184 -10.66 -14.75 8.14
CA SER A 184 -11.08 -15.61 7.01
C SER A 184 -10.15 -15.45 5.81
N HIS A 185 -9.82 -16.56 5.15
CA HIS A 185 -9.07 -16.55 3.89
C HIS A 185 -9.84 -15.80 2.78
N GLN A 186 -11.18 -15.83 2.80
CA GLN A 186 -11.99 -15.10 1.83
C GLN A 186 -12.01 -13.60 2.15
N TRP A 187 -11.54 -12.78 1.21
CA TRP A 187 -11.54 -11.33 1.35
C TRP A 187 -12.94 -10.72 1.47
N LYS A 188 -13.98 -11.41 0.99
CA LYS A 188 -15.38 -10.97 1.11
C LYS A 188 -15.84 -11.03 2.57
N ASP A 189 -15.54 -12.12 3.26
CA ASP A 189 -15.90 -12.32 4.67
C ASP A 189 -15.21 -11.26 5.54
N ARG A 190 -13.93 -10.97 5.29
CA ARG A 190 -13.21 -9.89 6.00
C ARG A 190 -13.86 -8.51 5.84
N ILE A 191 -14.40 -8.17 4.66
CA ILE A 191 -15.15 -6.92 4.44
C ILE A 191 -16.44 -6.91 5.26
N VAL A 192 -17.21 -7.99 5.18
CA VAL A 192 -18.50 -8.13 5.88
C VAL A 192 -18.28 -8.10 7.41
N ALA A 193 -17.22 -8.73 7.90
CA ALA A 193 -16.82 -8.67 9.31
C ALA A 193 -16.44 -7.25 9.75
N CYS A 194 -15.63 -6.51 8.98
CA CYS A 194 -15.33 -5.10 9.27
C CYS A 194 -16.60 -4.24 9.37
N ARG A 195 -17.55 -4.39 8.44
CA ARG A 195 -18.83 -3.65 8.44
C ARG A 195 -19.75 -4.04 9.59
N ALA A 196 -19.86 -5.34 9.87
CA ALA A 196 -20.68 -5.83 10.97
C ALA A 196 -20.15 -5.33 12.32
N LEU A 197 -18.82 -5.32 12.51
CA LEU A 197 -18.18 -4.76 13.71
C LEU A 197 -18.37 -3.26 13.87
N SER A 198 -18.32 -2.50 12.76
CA SER A 198 -18.50 -1.05 12.82
C SER A 198 -19.95 -0.64 13.12
N GLN A 199 -20.91 -1.50 12.79
CA GLN A 199 -22.33 -1.31 13.06
C GLN A 199 -22.79 -1.97 14.37
N SER A 200 -22.10 -3.01 14.86
CA SER A 200 -22.50 -3.70 16.10
C SER A 200 -22.39 -2.78 17.32
N GLY A 201 -21.39 -1.89 17.35
CA GLY A 201 -21.20 -0.97 18.48
C GLY A 201 -20.74 -1.66 19.77
N GLY A 202 -20.40 -0.85 20.77
CA GLY A 202 -19.74 -1.32 22.00
C GLY A 202 -18.21 -1.32 21.91
N ASN A 203 -17.55 -1.51 23.05
CA ASN A 203 -16.08 -1.45 23.11
C ASN A 203 -15.44 -2.73 22.58
N VAL A 204 -14.61 -2.59 21.55
CA VAL A 204 -13.91 -3.69 20.88
C VAL A 204 -12.53 -3.93 21.52
N SER A 205 -12.11 -5.19 21.61
CA SER A 205 -10.87 -5.58 22.30
C SER A 205 -9.62 -4.99 21.64
N VAL A 206 -8.54 -4.87 22.43
CA VAL A 206 -7.24 -4.37 21.97
C VAL A 206 -6.73 -5.19 20.77
N ASP A 207 -6.88 -6.51 20.78
CA ASP A 207 -6.44 -7.38 19.68
C ASP A 207 -7.23 -7.12 18.39
N MET A 208 -8.54 -6.88 18.51
CA MET A 208 -9.39 -6.56 17.37
C MET A 208 -9.10 -5.16 16.82
N LYS A 209 -8.78 -4.16 17.67
CA LYS A 209 -8.28 -2.85 17.22
C LYS A 209 -6.98 -3.02 16.40
N HIS A 210 -6.01 -3.77 16.92
CA HIS A 210 -4.78 -4.09 16.19
C HIS A 210 -5.05 -4.86 14.90
N LYS A 211 -6.00 -5.81 14.89
CA LYS A 211 -6.37 -6.56 13.68
C LYS A 211 -6.98 -5.68 12.60
N LEU A 212 -7.85 -4.74 12.97
CA LEU A 212 -8.41 -3.77 12.03
C LEU A 212 -7.33 -2.85 11.46
N ILE A 213 -6.38 -2.38 12.29
CA ILE A 213 -5.22 -1.60 11.83
C ILE A 213 -4.33 -2.42 10.88
N GLN A 214 -4.08 -3.70 11.19
CA GLN A 214 -3.35 -4.62 10.30
C GLN A 214 -4.07 -4.76 8.94
N LEU A 215 -5.37 -5.05 8.96
CA LEU A 215 -6.17 -5.23 7.73
C LEU A 215 -6.26 -3.96 6.90
N MET A 216 -6.31 -2.78 7.52
CA MET A 216 -6.27 -1.49 6.84
C MET A 216 -4.98 -1.30 6.03
N LEU A 217 -3.86 -1.85 6.50
CA LEU A 217 -2.54 -1.68 5.91
C LEU A 217 -2.14 -2.77 4.93
N SER A 218 -2.09 -4.01 5.43
CA SER A 218 -1.34 -5.11 4.82
C SER A 218 -2.21 -6.17 4.19
N ASP A 219 -3.54 -6.01 4.23
CA ASP A 219 -4.42 -6.89 3.45
C ASP A 219 -4.15 -6.69 1.95
N TRP A 220 -3.92 -7.80 1.24
CA TRP A 220 -3.67 -7.80 -0.19
C TRP A 220 -4.81 -7.14 -0.99
N ASN A 221 -6.05 -7.24 -0.49
CA ASN A 221 -7.24 -6.74 -1.17
C ASN A 221 -7.54 -5.28 -0.80
N LYS A 222 -7.49 -4.38 -1.79
CA LYS A 222 -7.80 -2.95 -1.61
C LYS A 222 -9.19 -2.69 -0.98
N LYS A 223 -10.19 -3.53 -1.24
CA LYS A 223 -11.54 -3.37 -0.66
C LYS A 223 -11.58 -3.76 0.83
N VAL A 224 -10.76 -4.71 1.27
CA VAL A 224 -10.62 -5.03 2.71
C VAL A 224 -9.92 -3.87 3.42
N ARG A 225 -8.84 -3.33 2.85
CA ARG A 225 -8.14 -2.15 3.39
C ARG A 225 -9.09 -0.97 3.61
N GLN A 226 -9.93 -0.68 2.61
CA GLN A 226 -10.97 0.35 2.69
C GLN A 226 -12.03 0.05 3.75
N ALA A 227 -12.55 -1.19 3.81
CA ALA A 227 -13.55 -1.57 4.80
C ALA A 227 -13.03 -1.49 6.24
N ALA A 228 -11.77 -1.87 6.47
CA ALA A 228 -11.12 -1.74 7.78
C ALA A 228 -10.89 -0.26 8.17
N ALA A 229 -10.47 0.59 7.22
CA ALA A 229 -10.38 2.05 7.45
C ALA A 229 -11.74 2.67 7.80
N GLN A 230 -12.80 2.30 7.07
CA GLN A 230 -14.17 2.75 7.35
C GLN A 230 -14.65 2.29 8.73
N ALA A 231 -14.35 1.04 9.11
CA ALA A 231 -14.71 0.52 10.42
C ALA A 231 -14.00 1.27 11.56
N LEU A 232 -12.68 1.47 11.47
CA LEU A 232 -11.91 2.26 12.43
C LEU A 232 -12.44 3.70 12.58
N GLY A 233 -12.83 4.32 11.46
CA GLY A 233 -13.43 5.66 11.45
C GLY A 233 -14.80 5.71 12.12
N GLN A 234 -15.72 4.80 11.76
CA GLN A 234 -17.06 4.72 12.36
C GLN A 234 -17.01 4.40 13.86
N MET A 235 -16.05 3.58 14.29
CA MET A 235 -15.82 3.24 15.69
C MET A 235 -15.05 4.33 16.46
N SER A 236 -14.75 5.48 15.84
CA SER A 236 -14.02 6.61 16.43
C SER A 236 -12.60 6.28 16.94
N LEU A 237 -11.98 5.21 16.41
CA LEU A 237 -10.66 4.71 16.83
C LEU A 237 -9.47 5.49 16.25
N GLY A 238 -9.70 6.71 15.74
CA GLY A 238 -8.66 7.54 15.13
C GLY A 238 -7.55 7.95 16.09
N LYS A 239 -7.85 8.06 17.40
CA LYS A 239 -6.85 8.32 18.43
C LYS A 239 -5.92 7.12 18.61
N GLU A 240 -6.46 5.92 18.73
CA GLU A 240 -5.67 4.68 18.84
C GLU A 240 -4.80 4.48 17.60
N VAL A 241 -5.31 4.72 16.39
CA VAL A 241 -4.51 4.72 15.16
C VAL A 241 -3.34 5.71 15.26
N HIS A 242 -3.59 6.94 15.71
CA HIS A 242 -2.54 7.97 15.87
C HIS A 242 -1.48 7.59 16.91
N ASP A 243 -1.91 7.13 18.09
CA ASP A 243 -1.01 6.73 19.17
C ASP A 243 -0.20 5.47 18.76
N THR A 244 -0.80 4.50 18.03
CA THR A 244 -0.07 3.36 17.43
C THR A 244 1.00 3.81 16.44
N ILE A 245 0.68 4.76 15.53
CA ILE A 245 1.67 5.33 14.60
C ILE A 245 2.81 5.97 15.38
N ARG A 246 2.51 6.76 16.40
CA ARG A 246 3.54 7.48 17.19
C ARG A 246 4.47 6.52 17.92
N VAL A 247 3.94 5.48 18.57
CA VAL A 247 4.74 4.47 19.27
C VAL A 247 5.60 3.69 18.27
N LYS A 248 5.01 3.20 17.17
CA LYS A 248 5.77 2.46 16.15
C LYS A 248 6.88 3.30 15.50
N LEU A 249 6.62 4.58 15.24
CA LEU A 249 7.59 5.48 14.61
C LEU A 249 8.73 5.91 15.56
N GLY A 250 8.44 6.12 16.84
CA GLY A 250 9.42 6.60 17.82
C GLY A 250 10.15 5.53 18.63
N GLN A 251 9.55 4.34 18.81
CA GLN A 251 10.06 3.27 19.69
C GLN A 251 10.05 1.88 19.02
N GLY A 252 9.37 1.72 17.89
CA GLY A 252 9.29 0.45 17.17
C GLY A 252 10.59 0.06 16.50
N ASN A 253 10.71 -1.23 16.18
CA ASN A 253 11.81 -1.76 15.37
C ASN A 253 11.74 -1.23 13.92
N PHE A 254 12.76 -1.48 13.08
CA PHE A 254 12.83 -0.92 11.73
C PHE A 254 11.61 -1.25 10.85
N GLN A 255 11.05 -2.46 11.01
CA GLN A 255 9.86 -2.90 10.27
C GLN A 255 8.62 -2.11 10.72
N GLU A 256 8.46 -1.91 12.03
CA GLU A 256 7.38 -1.11 12.60
C GLU A 256 7.47 0.37 12.20
N ARG A 257 8.68 0.93 12.10
CA ARG A 257 8.88 2.30 11.60
C ARG A 257 8.48 2.43 10.12
N VAL A 258 8.83 1.46 9.28
CA VAL A 258 8.36 1.41 7.87
C VAL A 258 6.84 1.27 7.79
N GLU A 259 6.21 0.45 8.64
CA GLU A 259 4.75 0.36 8.73
C GLU A 259 4.09 1.66 9.19
N ALA A 260 4.69 2.38 10.14
CA ALA A 260 4.20 3.68 10.61
C ALA A 260 4.29 4.78 9.53
N LEU A 261 5.38 4.79 8.76
CA LEU A 261 5.54 5.68 7.60
C LEU A 261 4.54 5.34 6.48
N SER A 262 4.26 4.04 6.30
CA SER A 262 3.23 3.56 5.37
C SER A 262 1.81 3.93 5.82
N LEU A 263 1.51 3.91 7.14
CA LEU A 263 0.28 4.44 7.73
C LEU A 263 0.14 5.93 7.44
N ILE A 264 1.18 6.72 7.73
CA ILE A 264 1.21 8.18 7.50
C ILE A 264 0.91 8.51 6.03
N CYS A 265 1.53 7.80 5.09
CA CYS A 265 1.30 7.95 3.65
C CYS A 265 -0.13 7.54 3.24
N GLY A 266 -0.58 6.35 3.63
CA GLY A 266 -1.90 5.81 3.26
C GLY A 266 -3.08 6.59 3.84
N LEU A 267 -2.92 7.16 5.05
CA LEU A 267 -3.92 7.99 5.73
C LEU A 267 -3.79 9.49 5.39
N LYS A 268 -2.73 9.90 4.69
CA LYS A 268 -2.34 11.31 4.47
C LYS A 268 -2.29 12.11 5.79
N LEU A 269 -1.74 11.50 6.83
CA LEU A 269 -1.77 12.01 8.20
C LEU A 269 -0.39 12.52 8.63
N MET A 270 -0.21 13.85 8.66
CA MET A 270 0.90 14.49 9.36
C MET A 270 0.37 15.39 10.48
N THR A 271 1.01 15.34 11.65
CA THR A 271 0.62 16.16 12.82
C THR A 271 1.87 16.56 13.58
N ALA A 272 1.81 17.67 14.33
CA ALA A 272 2.93 18.14 15.17
C ALA A 272 3.45 17.08 16.18
N LYS A 273 2.60 16.13 16.60
CA LYS A 273 2.99 15.02 17.50
C LYS A 273 3.68 13.85 16.79
N LEU A 274 3.63 13.78 15.45
CA LEU A 274 4.32 12.77 14.64
C LEU A 274 5.60 13.34 14.00
N LEU A 275 5.61 14.65 13.73
CA LEU A 275 6.71 15.33 13.03
C LEU A 275 8.11 15.06 13.62
N PRO A 276 8.35 15.07 14.95
CA PRO A 276 9.69 14.79 15.49
C PRO A 276 10.20 13.38 15.16
N SER A 277 9.38 12.35 15.33
CA SER A 277 9.75 10.96 14.99
C SER A 277 9.82 10.74 13.47
N PHE A 278 9.04 11.50 12.70
CA PHE A 278 9.13 11.53 11.24
C PHE A 278 10.45 12.13 10.76
N LEU A 279 10.89 13.26 11.35
CA LEU A 279 12.18 13.88 11.05
C LEU A 279 13.35 12.95 11.38
N ASN A 280 13.31 12.26 12.53
CA ASN A 280 14.31 11.26 12.90
C ASN A 280 14.41 10.12 11.87
N SER A 281 13.32 9.80 11.16
CA SER A 281 13.28 8.71 10.18
C SER A 281 14.15 8.98 8.93
N PHE A 282 14.52 10.25 8.66
CA PHE A 282 15.49 10.58 7.59
C PHE A 282 16.94 10.29 7.99
N SER A 283 17.24 10.13 9.27
CA SER A 283 18.59 9.83 9.78
C SER A 283 18.70 8.41 10.37
N ASP A 284 17.73 7.54 10.06
CA ASP A 284 17.65 6.18 10.56
C ASP A 284 18.76 5.28 10.01
N ASP A 285 19.33 4.39 10.83
CA ASP A 285 20.35 3.43 10.40
C ASP A 285 19.89 2.56 9.21
N PHE A 286 18.61 2.19 9.19
CA PHE A 286 18.04 1.27 8.21
C PHE A 286 17.57 2.02 6.97
N MET A 287 18.17 1.71 5.82
CA MET A 287 17.83 2.35 4.54
C MET A 287 16.34 2.25 4.17
N ALA A 288 15.65 1.19 4.61
CA ALA A 288 14.22 1.00 4.36
C ALA A 288 13.36 2.07 5.07
N VAL A 289 13.76 2.51 6.27
CA VAL A 289 13.08 3.58 7.01
C VAL A 289 13.32 4.92 6.32
N ARG A 290 14.57 5.23 5.95
CA ARG A 290 14.91 6.47 5.21
C ARG A 290 14.18 6.55 3.87
N GLN A 291 14.11 5.45 3.12
CA GLN A 291 13.33 5.35 1.88
C GLN A 291 11.84 5.61 2.13
N ALA A 292 11.25 5.00 3.16
CA ALA A 292 9.85 5.19 3.51
C ALA A 292 9.56 6.64 3.96
N ALA A 293 10.50 7.31 4.63
CA ALA A 293 10.40 8.71 5.01
C ALA A 293 10.38 9.64 3.78
N CYS A 294 11.29 9.44 2.81
CA CYS A 294 11.28 10.17 1.55
C CYS A 294 9.97 9.96 0.76
N LEU A 295 9.53 8.71 0.62
CA LEU A 295 8.27 8.38 -0.06
C LEU A 295 7.05 9.03 0.60
N ALA A 296 7.01 9.04 1.94
CA ALA A 296 5.95 9.72 2.68
C ALA A 296 6.01 11.25 2.49
N ALA A 297 7.18 11.88 2.59
CA ALA A 297 7.32 13.34 2.42
C ALA A 297 6.87 13.81 1.03
N GLY A 298 7.27 13.08 -0.02
CA GLY A 298 6.81 13.35 -1.40
C GLY A 298 5.32 13.13 -1.59
N ALA A 299 4.77 12.02 -1.08
CA ALA A 299 3.35 11.68 -1.23
C ALA A 299 2.40 12.57 -0.41
N LEU A 300 2.86 13.13 0.71
CA LEU A 300 2.12 14.11 1.52
C LEU A 300 2.39 15.58 1.11
N GLN A 301 3.36 15.83 0.22
CA GLN A 301 3.77 17.17 -0.21
C GLN A 301 4.09 18.11 0.97
N ILE A 302 4.94 17.64 1.89
CA ILE A 302 5.23 18.36 3.13
C ILE A 302 6.19 19.53 2.86
N HIS A 303 5.68 20.77 2.93
CA HIS A 303 6.43 22.02 2.78
C HIS A 303 7.13 22.51 4.07
N ASP A 304 7.27 21.67 5.08
CA ASP A 304 7.96 22.02 6.32
C ASP A 304 9.48 22.15 6.09
N ASN A 305 10.08 23.26 6.52
CA ASN A 305 11.50 23.56 6.28
C ASN A 305 12.43 22.48 6.86
N MET A 306 12.11 21.87 8.01
CA MET A 306 12.95 20.81 8.59
C MET A 306 12.90 19.55 7.72
N VAL A 307 11.74 19.23 7.14
CA VAL A 307 11.62 18.10 6.18
C VAL A 307 12.40 18.39 4.90
N LEU A 308 12.34 19.62 4.38
CA LEU A 308 13.13 20.03 3.21
C LEU A 308 14.64 19.94 3.48
N GLU A 309 15.11 20.42 4.64
CA GLU A 309 16.51 20.31 5.07
C GLU A 309 16.97 18.86 5.24
N CYS A 310 16.14 18.00 5.84
CA CYS A 310 16.41 16.55 5.94
C CYS A 310 16.57 15.90 4.55
N LEU A 311 15.71 16.23 3.59
CA LEU A 311 15.80 15.72 2.23
C LEU A 311 17.05 16.23 1.50
N LEU A 312 17.37 17.53 1.60
CA LEU A 312 18.59 18.11 1.02
C LEU A 312 19.88 17.49 1.61
N ASN A 313 19.89 17.23 2.92
CA ASN A 313 20.99 16.57 3.61
C ASN A 313 21.18 15.12 3.13
N LEU A 314 20.09 14.37 2.91
CA LEU A 314 20.14 13.02 2.35
C LEU A 314 20.76 12.97 0.95
N ILE A 315 20.41 13.93 0.08
CA ILE A 315 20.99 14.03 -1.28
C ILE A 315 22.52 14.19 -1.20
N GLN A 316 22.98 15.07 -0.31
CA GLN A 316 24.40 15.37 -0.15
C GLN A 316 25.19 14.24 0.53
N ARG A 317 24.64 13.62 1.58
CA ARG A 317 25.43 12.84 2.55
C ARG A 317 25.07 11.36 2.67
N ASP A 318 23.96 10.88 2.12
CA ASP A 318 23.61 9.46 2.27
C ASP A 318 24.59 8.56 1.48
N PRO A 319 25.19 7.53 2.11
CA PRO A 319 26.10 6.61 1.42
C PRO A 319 25.40 5.72 0.39
N CYS A 320 24.07 5.59 0.44
CA CYS A 320 23.29 4.80 -0.49
C CYS A 320 22.64 5.67 -1.57
N TRP A 321 23.11 5.51 -2.81
CA TRP A 321 22.57 6.22 -3.98
C TRP A 321 21.05 6.07 -4.14
N LYS A 322 20.46 4.95 -3.71
CA LYS A 322 19.00 4.75 -3.77
C LYS A 322 18.26 5.78 -2.90
N ILE A 323 18.79 6.09 -1.71
CA ILE A 323 18.18 7.07 -0.81
C ILE A 323 18.34 8.49 -1.35
N LYS A 324 19.49 8.82 -1.95
CA LYS A 324 19.66 10.09 -2.68
C LYS A 324 18.60 10.26 -3.76
N ALA A 325 18.38 9.24 -4.60
CA ALA A 325 17.35 9.27 -5.63
C ALA A 325 15.93 9.43 -5.04
N PHE A 326 15.59 8.70 -3.97
CA PHE A 326 14.30 8.89 -3.30
C PHE A 326 14.13 10.28 -2.67
N ALA A 327 15.18 10.89 -2.14
CA ALA A 327 15.14 12.24 -1.59
C ALA A 327 14.97 13.31 -2.70
N ILE A 328 15.68 13.16 -3.82
CA ILE A 328 15.49 13.96 -5.03
C ILE A 328 14.03 13.87 -5.53
N ARG A 329 13.51 12.64 -5.67
CA ARG A 329 12.11 12.40 -6.06
C ARG A 329 11.12 13.07 -5.12
N ALA A 330 11.34 12.98 -3.81
CA ALA A 330 10.47 13.58 -2.81
C ALA A 330 10.40 15.11 -2.97
N LEU A 331 11.55 15.77 -3.17
CA LEU A 331 11.59 17.23 -3.42
C LEU A 331 10.91 17.60 -4.74
N GLY A 332 11.09 16.81 -5.81
CA GLY A 332 10.36 16.96 -7.07
C GLY A 332 8.84 16.82 -6.92
N GLN A 333 8.38 15.94 -6.03
CA GLN A 333 6.95 15.74 -5.72
C GLN A 333 6.36 16.82 -4.79
N ILE A 334 7.15 17.35 -3.86
CA ILE A 334 6.76 18.48 -3.00
C ILE A 334 6.63 19.77 -3.81
N GLY A 335 7.42 19.95 -4.87
CA GLY A 335 7.29 21.11 -5.76
C GLY A 335 7.95 22.40 -5.24
N HIS A 336 8.68 22.34 -4.12
CA HIS A 336 9.35 23.51 -3.55
C HIS A 336 10.69 23.78 -4.25
N VAL A 337 10.76 24.86 -5.03
CA VAL A 337 11.98 25.28 -5.73
C VAL A 337 12.80 26.24 -4.85
N SER A 338 14.08 25.93 -4.67
CA SER A 338 15.07 26.83 -4.07
C SER A 338 16.36 26.88 -4.89
N PRO A 339 17.19 27.93 -4.77
CA PRO A 339 18.49 27.99 -5.43
C PRO A 339 19.38 26.80 -5.05
N GLN A 340 19.44 26.45 -3.76
CA GLN A 340 20.18 25.31 -3.25
C GLN A 340 19.73 23.98 -3.86
N LEU A 341 18.42 23.76 -4.02
CA LEU A 341 17.91 22.57 -4.69
C LEU A 341 18.28 22.58 -6.19
N THR A 342 18.17 23.72 -6.85
CA THR A 342 18.54 23.86 -8.26
C THR A 342 20.00 23.52 -8.49
N ASP A 343 20.90 24.09 -7.68
CA ASP A 343 22.34 23.82 -7.75
C ASP A 343 22.65 22.35 -7.44
N LEU A 344 21.95 21.73 -6.48
CA LEU A 344 22.09 20.30 -6.16
C LEU A 344 21.60 19.38 -7.28
N LEU A 345 20.50 19.71 -7.96
CA LEU A 345 19.99 18.91 -9.08
C LEU A 345 20.94 18.97 -10.28
N LEU A 346 21.44 20.16 -10.61
CA LEU A 346 22.44 20.34 -11.69
C LEU A 346 23.75 19.62 -11.34
N TRP A 347 24.23 19.75 -10.11
CA TRP A 347 25.41 19.02 -9.63
C TRP A 347 25.19 17.50 -9.66
N ALA A 348 24.03 17.01 -9.23
CA ALA A 348 23.72 15.58 -9.24
C ALA A 348 23.72 15.01 -10.66
N ILE A 349 23.10 15.69 -11.63
CA ILE A 349 23.07 15.26 -13.03
C ILE A 349 24.47 15.21 -13.65
N HIS A 350 25.39 16.09 -13.25
CA HIS A 350 26.73 16.13 -13.82
C HIS A 350 27.75 15.23 -13.08
N TYR A 351 27.63 15.03 -11.76
CA TYR A 351 28.73 14.47 -10.95
C TYR A 351 28.37 13.25 -10.08
N GLU A 352 27.10 12.87 -9.89
CA GLU A 352 26.78 11.64 -9.15
C GLU A 352 27.18 10.39 -9.94
N GLU A 353 27.89 9.47 -9.30
CA GLU A 353 28.38 8.24 -9.95
C GLU A 353 27.24 7.32 -10.44
N SER A 354 26.14 7.27 -9.69
CA SER A 354 25.03 6.36 -9.98
C SER A 354 24.09 6.94 -11.03
N PRO A 355 23.85 6.24 -12.16
CA PRO A 355 22.91 6.72 -13.19
C PRO A 355 21.49 6.85 -12.65
N GLY A 356 21.10 6.08 -11.63
CA GLY A 356 19.78 6.19 -11.00
C GLY A 356 19.55 7.52 -10.27
N VAL A 357 20.62 8.16 -9.76
CA VAL A 357 20.53 9.48 -9.12
C VAL A 357 20.45 10.58 -10.18
N ARG A 358 21.28 10.49 -11.22
CA ARG A 358 21.25 11.43 -12.37
C ARG A 358 19.90 11.43 -13.08
N LEU A 359 19.33 10.24 -13.28
CA LEU A 359 18.03 10.05 -13.92
C LEU A 359 16.89 10.69 -13.09
N GLU A 360 16.86 10.44 -11.78
CA GLU A 360 15.82 11.01 -10.93
C GLU A 360 15.99 12.53 -10.71
N ALA A 361 17.23 13.04 -10.77
CA ALA A 361 17.52 14.47 -10.78
C ALA A 361 16.98 15.14 -12.06
N CYS A 362 17.17 14.53 -13.23
CA CYS A 362 16.58 15.00 -14.49
C CYS A 362 15.03 15.02 -14.42
N ARG A 363 14.42 13.95 -13.89
CA ARG A 363 12.97 13.90 -13.66
C ARG A 363 12.47 14.95 -12.69
N SER A 364 13.25 15.26 -11.64
CA SER A 364 12.89 16.30 -10.67
C SER A 364 13.03 17.70 -11.26
N ILE A 365 14.03 17.97 -12.11
CA ILE A 365 14.11 19.22 -12.89
C ILE A 365 12.86 19.38 -13.77
N LEU A 366 12.43 18.31 -14.44
CA LEU A 366 11.22 18.31 -15.27
C LEU A 366 9.94 18.53 -14.44
N ALA A 367 9.80 17.85 -13.29
CA ALA A 367 8.65 18.00 -12.40
C ALA A 367 8.54 19.41 -11.79
N LEU A 368 9.68 20.00 -11.42
CA LEU A 368 9.81 21.36 -10.92
C LEU A 368 9.76 22.44 -12.02
N LYS A 369 9.78 22.02 -13.30
CA LYS A 369 9.80 22.89 -14.49
C LYS A 369 10.94 23.92 -14.48
N LEU A 370 12.14 23.51 -14.02
CA LEU A 370 13.29 24.42 -13.99
C LEU A 370 13.78 24.70 -15.41
N GLN A 371 13.93 25.97 -15.75
CA GLN A 371 14.32 26.47 -17.08
C GLN A 371 15.45 27.51 -16.95
N GLY A 372 16.01 27.90 -18.10
CA GLY A 372 17.06 28.90 -18.23
C GLY A 372 18.38 28.32 -18.72
N ASP A 373 19.29 29.20 -19.13
CA ASP A 373 20.55 28.83 -19.79
C ASP A 373 21.36 27.82 -18.97
N ARG A 374 21.51 28.05 -17.64
CA ARG A 374 22.20 27.11 -16.73
C ARG A 374 21.68 25.66 -16.82
N VAL A 375 20.37 25.47 -16.99
CA VAL A 375 19.77 24.12 -17.07
C VAL A 375 20.05 23.51 -18.44
N ARG A 376 19.84 24.28 -19.52
CA ARG A 376 20.15 23.86 -20.90
C ARG A 376 21.62 23.48 -21.04
N ASP A 377 22.53 24.33 -20.59
CA ASP A 377 23.96 24.18 -20.79
C ASP A 377 24.48 22.96 -20.00
N THR A 378 24.03 22.78 -18.75
CA THR A 378 24.31 21.55 -17.97
C THR A 378 23.80 20.28 -18.67
N PHE A 379 22.63 20.33 -19.29
CA PHE A 379 22.10 19.18 -20.05
C PHE A 379 22.95 18.88 -21.29
N LEU A 380 23.39 19.90 -22.03
CA LEU A 380 24.28 19.75 -23.19
C LEU A 380 25.64 19.15 -22.79
N ASP A 381 26.25 19.63 -21.70
CA ASP A 381 27.52 19.10 -21.17
C ASP A 381 27.40 17.62 -20.77
N VAL A 382 26.29 17.23 -20.16
CA VAL A 382 26.06 15.84 -19.76
C VAL A 382 25.74 14.94 -20.96
N LEU A 383 25.05 15.41 -22.00
CA LEU A 383 24.83 14.63 -23.23
C LEU A 383 26.16 14.23 -23.93
N LEU A 384 27.18 15.08 -23.85
CA LEU A 384 28.53 14.78 -24.37
C LEU A 384 29.20 13.61 -23.62
N LEU A 385 29.19 13.65 -22.29
CA LEU A 385 29.99 12.77 -21.44
C LEU A 385 29.23 11.53 -20.90
N GLU A 386 27.90 11.56 -20.91
CA GLU A 386 27.08 10.45 -20.41
C GLU A 386 27.12 9.24 -21.35
N ASN A 387 27.23 8.06 -20.72
CA ASN A 387 27.31 6.75 -21.35
C ASN A 387 26.06 5.90 -21.11
N HIS A 388 25.25 6.24 -20.11
CA HIS A 388 24.05 5.50 -19.74
C HIS A 388 22.83 5.93 -20.57
N ASP A 389 22.45 5.10 -21.55
CA ASP A 389 21.34 5.34 -22.48
C ASP A 389 20.02 5.81 -21.83
N ALA A 390 19.62 5.24 -20.68
CA ALA A 390 18.41 5.69 -19.99
C ALA A 390 18.48 7.14 -19.48
N VAL A 391 19.67 7.62 -19.09
CA VAL A 391 19.86 9.02 -18.65
C VAL A 391 19.81 9.93 -19.87
N LEU A 392 20.48 9.56 -20.97
CA LEU A 392 20.42 10.29 -22.24
C LEU A 392 18.98 10.45 -22.74
N LYS A 393 18.17 9.37 -22.70
CA LYS A 393 16.76 9.40 -23.11
C LYS A 393 15.91 10.35 -22.27
N GLU A 394 16.08 10.34 -20.95
CA GLU A 394 15.36 11.23 -20.04
C GLU A 394 15.80 12.69 -20.19
N ILE A 395 17.09 12.97 -20.43
CA ILE A 395 17.57 14.34 -20.71
C ILE A 395 16.97 14.87 -22.02
N HIS A 396 17.00 14.10 -23.12
CA HIS A 396 16.36 14.52 -24.38
C HIS A 396 14.85 14.73 -24.21
N HIS A 397 14.18 13.89 -23.42
CA HIS A 397 12.76 14.03 -23.11
C HIS A 397 12.47 15.31 -22.31
N ALA A 398 13.27 15.59 -21.28
CA ALA A 398 13.17 16.80 -20.48
C ALA A 398 13.46 18.08 -21.29
N MET A 399 14.51 18.09 -22.12
CA MET A 399 14.81 19.21 -23.03
C MET A 399 13.62 19.51 -23.95
N LYS A 400 13.01 18.46 -24.53
CA LYS A 400 11.85 18.62 -25.42
C LYS A 400 10.61 19.17 -24.71
N ILE A 401 10.32 18.74 -23.48
CA ILE A 401 9.14 19.25 -22.73
C ILE A 401 9.38 20.67 -22.20
N LEU A 402 10.62 20.98 -21.79
CA LEU A 402 11.00 22.28 -21.26
C LEU A 402 11.30 23.32 -22.36
N ASN A 403 11.16 22.97 -23.64
CA ASN A 403 11.52 23.77 -24.81
C ASN A 403 12.95 24.33 -24.74
N LEU A 404 13.89 23.51 -24.26
CA LEU A 404 15.31 23.82 -24.23
C LEU A 404 15.91 23.42 -25.58
N GLU A 405 15.62 24.22 -26.61
CA GLU A 405 16.00 23.92 -27.99
C GLU A 405 17.51 23.97 -28.21
N ASN A 406 17.97 23.14 -29.17
CA ASN A 406 19.35 23.06 -29.63
C ASN A 406 19.32 23.01 -31.16
N GLU A 407 18.99 24.14 -31.79
CA GLU A 407 18.66 24.23 -33.22
C GLU A 407 19.83 23.92 -34.18
N GLY A 408 21.08 23.75 -33.69
CA GLY A 408 22.25 23.60 -34.56
C GLY A 408 23.28 22.53 -34.20
N ASN A 409 23.36 22.05 -32.96
CA ASN A 409 24.59 21.36 -32.51
C ASN A 409 24.50 19.84 -32.36
N GLN A 410 23.39 19.14 -32.65
CA GLN A 410 23.35 17.67 -32.45
C GLN A 410 24.40 16.90 -33.27
N GLU A 411 24.57 17.24 -34.56
CA GLU A 411 25.60 16.63 -35.41
C GLU A 411 27.02 17.01 -34.95
N MET A 412 27.22 18.27 -34.55
CA MET A 412 28.50 18.75 -34.00
C MET A 412 28.86 18.05 -32.69
N LEU A 413 27.92 17.90 -31.76
CA LEU A 413 28.11 17.21 -30.48
C LEU A 413 28.40 15.72 -30.71
N GLN A 414 27.77 15.09 -31.70
CA GLN A 414 28.07 13.71 -32.08
C GLN A 414 29.48 13.57 -32.68
N GLU A 415 29.91 14.49 -33.55
CA GLU A 415 31.28 14.50 -34.07
C GLU A 415 32.31 14.80 -32.97
N ILE A 416 32.01 15.71 -32.03
CA ILE A 416 32.84 15.95 -30.83
C ILE A 416 32.92 14.67 -29.99
N LYS A 417 31.82 13.95 -29.78
CA LYS A 417 31.79 12.68 -29.04
C LYS A 417 32.63 11.59 -29.73
N ASN A 418 32.48 11.45 -31.05
CA ASN A 418 33.33 10.58 -31.88
C ASN A 418 34.82 10.96 -31.76
N ARG A 419 35.13 12.26 -31.78
CA ARG A 419 36.49 12.79 -31.65
C ARG A 419 37.08 12.53 -30.28
N ILE A 420 36.31 12.75 -29.21
CA ILE A 420 36.69 12.43 -27.83
C ILE A 420 36.96 10.94 -27.68
N GLN A 421 36.11 10.08 -28.23
CA GLN A 421 36.30 8.61 -28.20
C GLN A 421 37.53 8.16 -29.01
N THR A 422 37.88 8.89 -30.07
CA THR A 422 39.12 8.68 -30.85
C THR A 422 40.36 9.21 -30.11
N LEU A 423 40.22 10.30 -29.34
CA LEU A 423 41.28 10.96 -28.58
C LEU A 423 41.47 10.40 -27.17
N SER A 424 40.52 9.62 -26.64
CA SER A 424 40.64 8.90 -25.38
C SER A 424 41.59 7.72 -25.56
N GLN A 425 42.88 8.03 -25.67
CA GLN A 425 44.00 7.09 -25.89
C GLN A 425 44.21 6.09 -24.75
N LYS A 426 43.26 5.94 -23.81
CA LYS A 426 43.36 5.08 -22.63
C LYS A 426 43.45 3.61 -23.03
N GLU A 427 42.54 3.08 -23.84
CA GLU A 427 42.65 1.74 -24.44
C GLU A 427 43.98 1.55 -25.20
N LEU A 428 44.37 2.55 -25.99
CA LEU A 428 45.56 2.47 -26.83
C LEU A 428 46.87 2.47 -26.02
N LEU A 429 46.90 3.23 -24.91
CA LEU A 429 47.99 3.26 -23.94
C LEU A 429 48.00 1.99 -23.10
N ILE A 430 46.85 1.48 -22.64
CA ILE A 430 46.73 0.21 -21.92
C ILE A 430 47.24 -0.95 -22.80
N GLN A 431 46.83 -1.02 -24.06
CA GLN A 431 47.33 -2.03 -25.00
C GLN A 431 48.84 -1.90 -25.25
N LYS A 432 49.38 -0.67 -25.34
CA LYS A 432 50.82 -0.44 -25.46
C LYS A 432 51.58 -0.87 -24.20
N ILE A 433 51.05 -0.57 -23.01
CA ILE A 433 51.62 -0.99 -21.72
C ILE A 433 51.62 -2.51 -21.61
N PHE A 434 50.50 -3.20 -21.88
CA PHE A 434 50.46 -4.67 -21.87
C PHE A 434 51.44 -5.31 -22.88
N LYS A 435 51.61 -4.72 -24.07
CA LYS A 435 52.63 -5.18 -25.03
C LYS A 435 54.04 -5.02 -24.46
N ILE A 436 54.35 -3.87 -23.85
CA ILE A 436 55.64 -3.60 -23.20
C ILE A 436 55.88 -4.57 -22.02
N GLU A 437 54.89 -4.80 -21.15
CA GLU A 437 54.99 -5.75 -20.04
C GLU A 437 55.20 -7.19 -20.53
N THR A 438 54.51 -7.59 -21.60
CA THR A 438 54.69 -8.91 -22.23
C THR A 438 56.11 -9.08 -22.78
N VAL A 439 56.66 -8.06 -23.44
CA VAL A 439 58.05 -8.07 -23.92
C VAL A 439 59.04 -8.10 -22.74
N ILE A 440 58.84 -7.28 -21.72
CA ILE A 440 59.66 -7.28 -20.49
C ILE A 440 59.62 -8.66 -19.80
N GLY A 441 58.46 -9.32 -19.77
CA GLY A 441 58.30 -10.68 -19.26
C GLY A 441 59.14 -11.70 -20.04
N LYS A 442 59.05 -11.69 -21.39
CA LYS A 442 59.87 -12.54 -22.25
C LYS A 442 61.37 -12.29 -22.08
N VAL A 443 61.80 -11.02 -22.08
CA VAL A 443 63.20 -10.64 -21.87
C VAL A 443 63.70 -11.09 -20.50
N LYS A 444 62.89 -10.98 -19.43
CA LYS A 444 63.25 -11.50 -18.10
C LYS A 444 63.39 -13.02 -18.08
N GLU A 445 62.48 -13.74 -18.73
CA GLU A 445 62.50 -15.21 -18.73
C GLU A 445 63.67 -15.78 -19.55
N GLU A 446 64.03 -15.13 -20.66
CA GLU A 446 65.22 -15.50 -21.42
C GLU A 446 66.53 -15.02 -20.78
N ALA A 447 66.54 -13.86 -20.10
CA ALA A 447 67.67 -13.46 -19.28
C ALA A 447 67.97 -14.51 -18.19
N LYS A 448 66.94 -15.08 -17.53
CA LYS A 448 67.14 -16.22 -16.62
C LYS A 448 67.79 -17.42 -17.33
N ARG A 449 67.44 -17.71 -18.59
CA ARG A 449 68.05 -18.80 -19.39
C ARG A 449 69.49 -18.50 -19.83
N VAL A 450 69.86 -17.23 -19.99
CA VAL A 450 71.24 -16.80 -20.29
C VAL A 450 72.13 -16.82 -19.05
N TYR A 451 71.59 -16.52 -17.86
CA TYR A 451 72.34 -16.47 -16.59
C TYR A 451 72.26 -17.76 -15.75
N MET A 452 71.35 -18.70 -16.05
CA MET A 452 71.40 -20.06 -15.53
C MET A 452 72.27 -20.95 -16.42
N GLN A 453 73.09 -21.82 -15.82
CA GLN A 453 74.00 -22.66 -16.60
C GLN A 453 73.22 -23.61 -17.54
N PRO A 454 73.67 -23.78 -18.80
CA PRO A 454 72.98 -24.64 -19.77
C PRO A 454 73.11 -26.11 -19.38
N LYS A 455 72.00 -26.86 -19.46
CA LYS A 455 72.07 -28.32 -19.50
C LYS A 455 72.81 -28.74 -20.78
N GLN A 456 73.66 -29.77 -20.67
CA GLN A 456 74.61 -30.18 -21.71
C GLN A 456 73.92 -30.35 -23.08
N GLY A 457 74.44 -29.65 -24.11
CA GLY A 457 74.10 -29.88 -25.52
C GLY A 457 73.72 -28.65 -26.35
N GLN A 458 73.35 -27.52 -25.75
CA GLN A 458 72.96 -26.31 -26.50
C GLN A 458 74.05 -25.22 -26.46
N LYS A 459 74.31 -24.59 -27.62
CA LYS A 459 75.22 -23.45 -27.74
C LYS A 459 74.58 -22.20 -27.10
N PRO A 460 75.33 -21.38 -26.34
CA PRO A 460 74.79 -20.17 -25.74
C PRO A 460 74.44 -19.13 -26.82
N LEU A 461 73.19 -18.66 -26.82
CA LEU A 461 72.73 -17.55 -27.65
C LEU A 461 73.37 -16.24 -27.18
N LYS A 462 73.93 -15.46 -28.10
CA LYS A 462 74.51 -14.15 -27.79
C LYS A 462 73.38 -13.14 -27.57
N PHE A 463 73.36 -12.53 -26.39
CA PHE A 463 72.34 -11.56 -25.95
C PHE A 463 72.05 -10.43 -26.97
N HIS A 464 73.07 -9.98 -27.70
CA HIS A 464 72.92 -8.96 -28.75
C HIS A 464 72.01 -9.40 -29.91
N THR A 465 72.10 -10.67 -30.34
CA THR A 465 71.31 -11.17 -31.48
C THR A 465 69.82 -11.20 -31.13
N PHE A 466 69.49 -11.64 -29.91
CA PHE A 466 68.12 -11.68 -29.40
C PHE A 466 67.49 -10.27 -29.26
N LEU A 467 68.22 -9.29 -28.71
CA LEU A 467 67.72 -7.90 -28.62
C LEU A 467 67.38 -7.32 -29.99
N GLN A 468 68.19 -7.63 -31.01
CA GLN A 468 67.94 -7.15 -32.37
C GLN A 468 66.65 -7.75 -32.96
N GLU A 469 66.43 -9.06 -32.77
CA GLU A 469 65.21 -9.75 -33.21
C GLU A 469 63.95 -9.33 -32.42
N THR A 470 64.04 -9.13 -31.09
CA THR A 470 62.87 -8.76 -30.27
C THR A 470 62.37 -7.34 -30.53
N PHE A 471 63.27 -6.41 -30.90
CA PHE A 471 62.90 -5.00 -31.11
C PHE A 471 62.70 -4.63 -32.59
N GLN A 472 63.16 -5.43 -33.56
CA GLN A 472 62.80 -5.25 -34.99
C GLN A 472 61.30 -5.41 -35.26
N ALA A 473 60.59 -6.23 -34.48
CA ALA A 473 59.13 -6.39 -34.58
C ALA A 473 58.33 -5.16 -34.06
N CYS A 474 59.00 -4.10 -33.60
CA CYS A 474 58.40 -2.88 -33.06
C CYS A 474 58.61 -1.63 -33.93
N GLU A 475 59.08 -1.76 -35.18
CA GLU A 475 59.21 -0.61 -36.08
C GLU A 475 57.85 0.07 -36.36
N ALA A 476 57.85 1.40 -36.32
CA ALA A 476 56.63 2.21 -36.37
C ALA A 476 56.12 2.42 -37.80
N PRO A 477 54.80 2.64 -38.01
CA PRO A 477 54.28 3.01 -39.32
C PRO A 477 54.81 4.38 -39.76
N HIS A 478 55.28 4.46 -41.00
CA HIS A 478 55.94 5.63 -41.56
C HIS A 478 55.10 6.93 -41.49
N THR A 479 55.74 8.00 -41.02
CA THR A 479 55.33 9.37 -41.34
C THR A 479 55.58 9.66 -42.82
N LYS A 480 54.52 9.90 -43.60
CA LYS A 480 54.66 10.62 -44.87
C LYS A 480 54.75 12.12 -44.61
N SER A 481 55.61 12.79 -45.36
CA SER A 481 55.99 14.19 -45.14
C SER A 481 54.90 15.18 -45.53
N LEU A 482 54.80 16.25 -44.75
CA LEU A 482 54.45 17.59 -45.22
C LEU A 482 55.54 18.52 -44.68
N VAL A 483 56.32 19.11 -45.59
CA VAL A 483 57.40 20.05 -45.28
C VAL A 483 57.02 21.41 -45.85
N THR A 484 56.69 22.34 -44.95
CA THR A 484 56.62 23.81 -45.08
C THR A 484 56.22 24.34 -43.70
N GLU A 485 56.83 25.33 -43.05
CA GLU A 485 57.99 26.17 -43.35
C GLU A 485 58.68 26.56 -42.02
N SER A 486 59.91 27.07 -42.08
CA SER A 486 60.76 27.44 -40.94
C SER A 486 60.57 28.88 -40.47
N SER A 487 60.62 29.15 -39.14
CA SER A 487 61.17 30.39 -38.52
C SER A 487 61.07 30.39 -36.96
N PRO A 488 61.83 31.22 -36.19
CA PRO A 488 62.82 30.61 -35.28
C PRO A 488 62.90 31.09 -33.80
N GLY A 489 63.14 30.15 -32.87
CA GLY A 489 63.77 30.36 -31.55
C GLY A 489 62.92 31.06 -30.45
N PRO A 490 63.47 31.32 -29.24
CA PRO A 490 64.81 31.00 -28.72
C PRO A 490 64.85 30.17 -27.40
N LYS A 491 66.08 29.87 -26.96
CA LYS A 491 66.52 29.08 -25.80
C LYS A 491 66.04 29.61 -24.43
N HIS A 492 65.84 28.75 -23.41
CA HIS A 492 66.59 28.83 -22.13
C HIS A 492 66.41 27.69 -21.09
N LYS A 493 67.57 27.27 -20.53
CA LYS A 493 67.91 26.90 -19.12
C LYS A 493 67.10 25.84 -18.31
N LYS A 494 67.86 24.85 -17.80
CA LYS A 494 67.99 24.34 -16.40
C LYS A 494 66.78 24.57 -15.46
N GLN A 495 66.33 23.60 -14.65
CA GLN A 495 67.12 23.01 -13.54
C GLN A 495 66.51 21.69 -12.99
N ARG A 496 67.35 20.97 -12.22
CA ARG A 496 67.13 20.07 -11.04
C ARG A 496 65.75 20.17 -10.33
N SER A 497 65.23 19.23 -9.51
CA SER A 497 65.78 18.05 -8.77
C SER A 497 64.57 17.24 -8.20
N PHE A 498 64.50 15.90 -8.30
CA PHE A 498 64.91 14.86 -7.30
C PHE A 498 63.92 14.56 -6.13
N ILE A 499 63.97 13.32 -5.61
CA ILE A 499 63.34 12.79 -4.35
C ILE A 499 61.85 12.37 -4.54
N THR A 500 61.48 11.08 -4.74
CA THR A 500 61.31 9.94 -3.77
C THR A 500 60.37 10.27 -2.60
N CYS A 501 59.45 9.45 -2.05
CA CYS A 501 59.12 8.01 -2.09
C CYS A 501 57.69 7.85 -1.44
N GLN A 502 57.00 6.71 -1.23
CA GLN A 502 57.22 5.26 -1.43
C GLN A 502 55.86 4.49 -1.50
N ARG A 503 55.88 3.19 -1.82
CA ARG A 503 55.05 2.03 -1.33
C ARG A 503 53.57 2.24 -0.90
N SER A 504 52.59 1.60 -1.54
CA SER A 504 52.10 0.19 -1.37
C SER A 504 50.92 0.08 -0.36
N THR A 505 49.96 -0.86 -0.36
CA THR A 505 49.64 -2.06 -1.19
C THR A 505 48.19 -2.55 -0.88
N HIS A 506 47.57 -3.28 -1.83
CA HIS A 506 46.45 -4.25 -1.68
C HIS A 506 45.02 -3.84 -1.20
N CYS A 507 44.06 -3.86 -2.15
CA CYS A 507 42.96 -4.84 -2.38
C CYS A 507 42.45 -5.78 -1.24
N PRO A 508 41.25 -6.42 -1.35
CA PRO A 508 40.19 -6.36 -2.38
C PRO A 508 38.72 -6.26 -1.85
N GLY A 509 37.73 -6.23 -2.76
CA GLY A 509 36.44 -6.94 -2.54
C GLY A 509 35.15 -6.12 -2.60
N LYS A 510 34.51 -6.04 -3.78
CA LYS A 510 33.05 -5.86 -3.91
C LYS A 510 32.47 -7.13 -4.55
N LYS A 511 31.39 -7.65 -3.99
CA LYS A 511 30.57 -8.72 -4.59
C LYS A 511 29.42 -8.08 -5.36
N ASP A 512 29.15 -8.63 -6.53
CA ASP A 512 27.95 -8.33 -7.31
C ASP A 512 26.70 -8.86 -6.61
N CYS A 513 25.60 -8.12 -6.73
CA CYS A 513 24.25 -8.60 -6.47
C CYS A 513 23.35 -8.11 -7.60
N ASP A 514 22.90 -9.06 -8.41
CA ASP A 514 22.09 -8.83 -9.62
C ASP A 514 20.69 -8.25 -9.35
N GLY A 515 20.16 -7.60 -10.39
CA GLY A 515 18.90 -8.02 -10.96
C GLY A 515 17.61 -7.77 -10.17
N THR A 516 17.05 -6.57 -10.28
CA THR A 516 15.59 -6.45 -10.47
C THR A 516 15.27 -5.29 -11.39
N ILE A 517 14.57 -5.59 -12.49
CA ILE A 517 14.07 -4.63 -13.47
C ILE A 517 12.91 -3.85 -12.83
N TRP A 518 12.88 -2.53 -13.02
CA TRP A 518 11.79 -1.66 -12.55
C TRP A 518 10.99 -1.10 -13.72
N ILE A 519 9.67 -1.16 -13.57
CA ILE A 519 8.65 -0.37 -14.27
C ILE A 519 8.09 0.64 -13.25
#